data_AF-A0A7C4XC19-F1
#
_entry.id   AF-A0A7C4XC19-F1
#
_cell.length_a   1.000
_cell.length_b   1.000
_cell.length_c   1.000
_cell.angle_alpha   90.00
_cell.angle_beta   90.00
_cell.angle_gamma   90.00
#
_symmetry.space_group_name_H-M   'P 1'
#
loop_
_entity.id
_entity.type
_entity.pdbx_description
1 polymer ?
#
loop_
_entity_poly.entity_id
_entity_poly.type
_entity_poly.pdbx_seq_one_letter_code
_entity_poly.pdbx_strand_id
1 'polypeptide(L)'
;EERRELELAISSGRLAGIAATTALELGIDVGGLDAVVLNGFPGTLASMWQQAGRAGRTGRRSAAVLVAGDDQLDQWYAAHPGELTRRPPERAVVNPQNPYVLRAQVACAAHELPLAPDDERWFGDGLDEIVRELVHADALKPRAGRMYWANERAPAPEVGLRTGSSVEYRLVDSAEWRTVGTVDDARVFAVAHPGAVYLHQGRQYRVERLDTRDHVAYLEEYDDADEYTQPRTETDIAMLDEERAAPLGAAVVHLGSVEVRNRVVAYQRKQISTNGVIEVVDLDLPERSLVTRACWYTAPVEALEAAGIEPAMLIGTVHAAEHGMIGMLPLFTICDRWDVGGVSMAIHPQTGEPTIFVYDGYPGGAGIAELAFDAAVRHVRATHELVAACPCDEGCPSCVQSPKCGNWNEYLDKRGAILLLALMAREPAGVPMR
;
A
#
# COMPACT_ATOMS: atom_id res chain seq x y z
N GLU A 1 29.20 -8.79 7.47
CA GLU A 1 30.43 -8.37 8.18
C GLU A 1 30.35 -6.88 8.52
N GLU A 2 30.11 -6.02 7.53
CA GLU A 2 29.92 -4.56 7.67
C GLU A 2 28.91 -4.11 8.74
N ARG A 3 27.75 -4.75 8.86
CA ARG A 3 26.76 -4.42 9.91
C ARG A 3 27.33 -4.53 11.33
N ARG A 4 28.12 -5.57 11.60
CA ARG A 4 28.76 -5.77 12.92
C ARG A 4 29.86 -4.73 13.16
N GLU A 5 30.55 -4.30 12.12
CA GLU A 5 31.56 -3.23 12.23
C GLU A 5 30.92 -1.88 12.56
N LEU A 6 29.78 -1.56 11.93
CA LEU A 6 28.98 -0.37 12.24
C LEU A 6 28.46 -0.38 13.69
N GLU A 7 27.89 -1.51 14.14
CA GLU A 7 27.46 -1.71 15.52
C GLU A 7 28.60 -1.49 16.53
N LEU A 8 29.78 -2.03 16.23
CA LEU A 8 30.95 -1.89 17.07
C LEU A 8 31.52 -0.46 17.02
N ALA A 9 31.47 0.22 15.87
CA ALA A 9 31.92 1.60 15.72
C ALA A 9 31.03 2.58 16.49
N ILE A 10 29.72 2.37 16.52
CA ILE A 10 28.78 3.18 17.31
C ILE A 10 28.97 2.92 18.80
N SER A 11 28.96 1.65 19.22
CA SER A 11 29.11 1.31 20.66
C SER A 11 30.47 1.71 21.23
N SER A 12 31.53 1.71 20.42
CA SER A 12 32.87 2.20 20.82
C SER A 12 33.03 3.73 20.76
N GLY A 13 32.04 4.46 20.24
CA GLY A 13 32.11 5.92 20.06
C GLY A 13 33.04 6.38 18.93
N ARG A 14 33.53 5.45 18.08
CA ARG A 14 34.29 5.80 16.87
C ARG A 14 33.42 6.49 15.82
N LEU A 15 32.11 6.20 15.83
CA LEU A 15 31.13 6.77 14.94
C LEU A 15 30.15 7.64 15.74
N ALA A 16 30.03 8.92 15.37
CA ALA A 16 29.23 9.90 16.11
C ALA A 16 27.72 9.83 15.79
N GLY A 17 27.35 9.23 14.65
CA GLY A 17 25.95 9.12 14.24
C GLY A 17 25.80 8.28 12.98
N ILE A 18 24.65 7.64 12.82
CA ILE A 18 24.32 6.77 11.70
C ILE A 18 23.02 7.25 11.04
N ALA A 19 23.02 7.34 9.71
CA ALA A 19 21.81 7.52 8.92
C ALA A 19 21.35 6.15 8.41
N ALA A 20 20.06 5.88 8.51
CA ALA A 20 19.53 4.56 8.23
C ALA A 20 18.07 4.55 7.83
N THR A 21 17.68 3.50 7.12
CA THR A 21 16.28 3.17 6.84
C THR A 21 15.69 2.31 7.97
N THR A 22 14.42 1.92 7.82
CA THR A 22 13.71 0.99 8.71
C THR A 22 14.43 -0.37 8.88
N ALA A 23 15.46 -0.66 8.07
CA ALA A 23 16.33 -1.81 8.24
C ALA A 23 17.01 -1.88 9.63
N LEU A 24 17.15 -0.77 10.38
CA LEU A 24 17.62 -0.80 11.78
C LEU A 24 16.50 -0.92 12.83
N GLU A 25 15.23 -1.01 12.42
CA GLU A 25 14.11 -1.30 13.34
C GLU A 25 14.24 -2.69 13.97
N LEU A 26 14.79 -3.67 13.23
CA LEU A 26 14.95 -5.04 13.71
C LEU A 26 16.42 -5.47 13.90
N GLY A 27 16.72 -5.89 15.12
CA GLY A 27 17.87 -6.74 15.42
C GLY A 27 19.22 -6.04 15.55
N ILE A 28 19.25 -4.73 15.82
CA ILE A 28 20.50 -4.02 16.13
C ILE A 28 20.43 -3.55 17.58
N ASP A 29 21.31 -4.07 18.41
CA ASP A 29 21.57 -3.51 19.73
C ASP A 29 22.54 -2.33 19.58
N VAL A 30 22.06 -1.25 18.95
CA VAL A 30 22.73 0.05 19.02
C VAL A 30 22.50 0.58 20.42
N GLY A 31 23.30 0.10 21.36
CA GLY A 31 23.24 0.52 22.75
C GLY A 31 23.41 2.04 22.87
N GLY A 32 22.54 2.66 23.66
CA GLY A 32 22.83 3.93 24.33
C GLY A 32 23.00 5.17 23.44
N LEU A 33 22.27 5.30 22.33
CA LEU A 33 22.21 6.57 21.61
C LEU A 33 21.69 7.69 22.53
N ASP A 34 22.29 8.87 22.44
CA ASP A 34 21.84 10.05 23.16
C ASP A 34 20.65 10.72 22.45
N ALA A 35 20.56 10.60 21.13
CA ALA A 35 19.48 11.17 20.34
C ALA A 35 19.11 10.32 19.13
N VAL A 36 17.83 10.39 18.74
CA VAL A 36 17.30 9.85 17.48
C VAL A 36 16.54 10.96 16.77
N VAL A 37 16.76 11.08 15.46
CA VAL A 37 16.01 11.98 14.59
C VAL A 37 15.24 11.11 13.60
N LEU A 38 13.91 11.19 13.65
CA LEU A 38 13.02 10.58 12.67
C LEU A 38 12.75 11.62 11.59
N ASN A 39 13.09 11.31 10.34
CA ASN A 39 12.79 12.15 9.19
C ASN A 39 11.47 11.69 8.55
N GLY A 40 10.37 12.28 8.99
CA GLY A 40 9.01 11.87 8.67
C GLY A 40 8.46 10.81 9.63
N PHE A 41 7.14 10.69 9.66
CA PHE A 41 6.46 9.64 10.44
C PHE A 41 6.70 8.26 9.78
N PRO A 42 7.13 7.23 10.53
CA PRO A 42 7.52 5.93 9.95
C PRO A 42 6.31 5.03 9.61
N GLY A 43 5.17 5.62 9.27
CA GLY A 43 3.93 4.91 8.91
C GLY A 43 3.11 4.38 10.10
N THR A 44 3.74 3.98 11.21
CA THR A 44 3.04 3.49 12.42
C THR A 44 3.61 4.06 13.72
N LEU A 45 2.75 4.20 14.74
CA LEU A 45 3.13 4.55 16.10
C LEU A 45 4.05 3.47 16.69
N ALA A 46 3.79 2.20 16.38
CA ALA A 46 4.66 1.10 16.79
C ALA A 46 6.11 1.31 16.30
N SER A 47 6.31 1.56 15.00
CA SER A 47 7.63 1.83 14.43
C SER A 47 8.24 3.11 15.00
N MET A 48 7.46 4.18 15.16
CA MET A 48 7.92 5.43 15.78
C MET A 48 8.48 5.19 17.19
N TRP A 49 7.74 4.47 18.04
CA TRP A 49 8.17 4.19 19.41
C TRP A 49 9.36 3.22 19.47
N GLN A 50 9.45 2.26 18.55
CA GLN A 50 10.61 1.39 18.43
C GLN A 50 11.87 2.17 18.03
N GLN A 51 11.75 3.08 17.05
CA GLN A 51 12.85 3.94 16.62
C GLN A 51 13.25 4.94 17.72
N ALA A 52 12.29 5.61 18.36
CA ALA A 52 12.54 6.52 19.46
C ALA A 52 13.21 5.82 20.67
N GLY A 53 12.82 4.57 20.95
CA GLY A 53 13.40 3.73 22.00
C GLY A 53 14.84 3.27 21.76
N ARG A 54 15.45 3.63 20.62
CA ARG A 54 16.89 3.47 20.40
C ARG A 54 17.72 4.45 21.23
N ALA A 55 17.15 5.61 21.56
CA ALA A 55 17.79 6.56 22.46
C ALA A 55 17.46 6.27 23.94
N GLY A 56 18.39 6.56 24.86
CA GLY A 56 18.11 6.59 26.30
C GLY A 56 18.17 5.26 27.07
N ARG A 57 18.74 4.19 26.50
CA ARG A 57 18.84 2.88 27.17
C ARG A 57 19.76 2.85 28.41
N THR A 58 20.62 3.86 28.58
CA THR A 58 21.63 3.93 29.65
C THR A 58 21.21 4.77 30.87
N GLY A 59 19.95 5.24 30.91
CA GLY A 59 19.44 6.10 31.99
C GLY A 59 19.96 7.55 31.95
N ARG A 60 20.74 7.90 30.92
CA ARG A 60 21.16 9.28 30.63
C ARG A 60 20.03 10.05 29.97
N ARG A 61 20.13 11.39 29.98
CA ARG A 61 19.21 12.24 29.22
C ARG A 61 19.31 11.88 27.75
N SER A 62 18.15 11.70 27.12
CA SER A 62 18.06 11.43 25.70
C SER A 62 16.98 12.28 25.04
N ALA A 63 17.04 12.37 23.71
CA ALA A 63 16.04 13.04 22.90
C ALA A 63 15.57 12.16 21.72
N ALA A 64 14.29 12.25 21.39
CA ALA A 64 13.75 11.77 20.13
C ALA A 64 13.08 12.95 19.45
N VAL A 65 13.47 13.25 18.22
CA VAL A 65 12.94 14.36 17.42
C VAL A 65 12.27 13.81 16.19
N LEU A 66 10.96 13.99 16.07
CA LEU A 66 10.22 13.75 14.84
C LEU A 66 10.21 15.04 14.02
N VAL A 67 10.88 15.01 12.88
CA VAL A 67 10.84 16.08 11.87
C VAL A 67 9.74 15.70 10.89
N ALA A 68 8.55 16.28 11.07
CA ALA A 68 7.41 16.00 10.21
C ALA A 68 7.69 16.44 8.77
N GLY A 69 7.39 15.55 7.82
CA GLY A 69 7.43 15.83 6.38
C GLY A 69 6.22 16.62 5.92
N ASP A 70 6.11 16.80 4.61
CA ASP A 70 5.00 17.49 3.95
C ASP A 70 3.80 16.58 3.68
N ASP A 71 3.86 15.31 4.06
CA ASP A 71 2.81 14.32 3.83
C ASP A 71 1.55 14.53 4.70
N GLN A 72 0.39 14.04 4.22
CA GLN A 72 -0.88 14.11 4.95
C GLN A 72 -0.79 13.62 6.40
N LEU A 73 -0.20 12.43 6.62
CA LEU A 73 -0.17 11.80 7.94
C LEU A 73 0.78 12.53 8.90
N ASP A 74 1.92 12.99 8.38
CA ASP A 74 2.87 13.82 9.10
C ASP A 74 2.23 15.13 9.57
N GLN A 75 1.51 15.79 8.67
CA GLN A 75 0.83 17.06 8.97
C GLN A 75 -0.33 16.87 9.95
N TRP A 76 -1.03 15.74 9.88
CA TRP A 76 -2.01 15.36 10.90
C TRP A 76 -1.38 15.29 12.29
N TYR A 77 -0.26 14.57 12.44
CA TYR A 77 0.41 14.44 13.73
C TYR A 77 1.09 15.72 14.20
N ALA A 78 1.56 16.58 13.28
CA ALA A 78 2.06 17.91 13.61
C ALA A 78 0.95 18.81 14.20
N ALA A 79 -0.27 18.73 13.67
CA ALA A 79 -1.44 19.43 14.19
C ALA A 79 -2.01 18.79 15.47
N HIS A 80 -1.86 17.46 15.61
CA HIS A 80 -2.40 16.66 16.73
C HIS A 80 -1.30 15.93 17.52
N PRO A 81 -0.27 16.61 18.03
CA PRO A 81 0.91 15.94 18.61
C PRO A 81 0.57 15.13 19.87
N GLY A 82 -0.53 15.44 20.54
CA GLY A 82 -1.02 14.67 21.67
C GLY A 82 -1.47 13.25 21.31
N GLU A 83 -1.83 12.99 20.05
CA GLU A 83 -2.18 11.63 19.60
C GLU A 83 -0.98 10.69 19.60
N LEU A 84 0.22 11.18 19.27
CA LEU A 84 1.46 10.38 19.27
C LEU A 84 1.76 9.72 20.63
N THR A 85 1.31 10.35 21.72
CA THR A 85 1.59 9.91 23.10
C THR A 85 0.41 9.24 23.79
N ARG A 86 -0.83 9.54 23.36
CA ARG A 86 -2.05 9.04 24.00
C ARG A 86 -2.65 7.84 23.30
N ARG A 87 -2.43 7.70 21.99
CA ARG A 87 -3.00 6.58 21.23
C ARG A 87 -2.21 5.31 21.53
N PRO A 88 -2.90 4.16 21.70
CA PRO A 88 -2.21 2.88 21.72
C PRO A 88 -1.56 2.63 20.35
N PRO A 89 -0.43 1.88 20.30
CA PRO A 89 0.07 1.35 19.05
C PRO A 89 -1.02 0.59 18.30
N GLU A 90 -0.93 0.63 16.98
CA GLU A 90 -1.91 0.02 16.10
C GLU A 90 -1.99 -1.50 16.31
N ARG A 91 -3.12 -2.10 15.92
CA ARG A 91 -3.32 -3.56 16.04
C ARG A 91 -2.83 -4.25 14.77
N ALA A 92 -1.94 -5.25 14.94
CA ALA A 92 -1.57 -6.14 13.84
C ALA A 92 -2.81 -6.85 13.31
N VAL A 93 -3.03 -6.74 12.01
CA VAL A 93 -4.13 -7.40 11.31
C VAL A 93 -3.55 -8.47 10.42
N VAL A 94 -4.20 -9.62 10.48
CA VAL A 94 -3.93 -10.77 9.63
C VAL A 94 -5.28 -11.21 9.07
N ASN A 95 -5.29 -11.64 7.82
CA ASN A 95 -6.44 -12.30 7.22
C ASN A 95 -6.10 -13.78 6.95
N PRO A 96 -6.28 -14.68 7.94
CA PRO A 96 -6.04 -16.11 7.76
C PRO A 96 -6.99 -16.75 6.74
N GLN A 97 -8.11 -16.10 6.44
CA GLN A 97 -9.11 -16.54 5.47
C GLN A 97 -8.85 -16.00 4.05
N ASN A 98 -7.72 -15.31 3.81
CA ASN A 98 -7.34 -14.94 2.45
C ASN A 98 -7.22 -16.22 1.61
N PRO A 99 -8.03 -16.39 0.54
CA PRO A 99 -8.09 -17.65 -0.20
C PRO A 99 -6.77 -18.01 -0.89
N TYR A 100 -5.95 -17.02 -1.29
CA TYR A 100 -4.65 -17.27 -1.93
C TYR A 100 -3.65 -17.84 -0.92
N VAL A 101 -3.61 -17.29 0.30
CA VAL A 101 -2.74 -17.77 1.37
C VAL A 101 -3.25 -19.11 1.89
N LEU A 102 -4.54 -19.20 2.21
CA LEU A 102 -5.14 -20.39 2.80
C LEU A 102 -5.03 -21.58 1.85
N ARG A 103 -5.27 -21.40 0.54
CA ARG A 103 -5.13 -22.48 -0.45
C ARG A 103 -3.72 -23.06 -0.49
N ALA A 104 -2.71 -22.19 -0.50
CA ALA A 104 -1.31 -22.59 -0.49
C ALA A 104 -0.94 -23.34 0.81
N GLN A 105 -1.41 -22.86 1.95
CA GLN A 105 -1.15 -23.49 3.25
C GLN A 105 -1.89 -24.83 3.42
N VAL A 106 -3.14 -24.94 2.95
CA VAL A 106 -3.90 -26.20 2.95
C VAL A 106 -3.24 -27.25 2.06
N ALA A 107 -2.71 -26.86 0.89
CA ALA A 107 -1.93 -27.76 0.05
C ALA A 107 -0.67 -28.29 0.77
N CYS A 108 0.07 -27.40 1.46
CA CYS A 108 1.22 -27.80 2.28
C CYS A 108 0.82 -28.73 3.41
N ALA A 109 -0.23 -28.40 4.15
CA ALA A 109 -0.75 -29.22 5.24
C ALA A 109 -1.16 -30.62 4.75
N ALA A 110 -1.85 -30.71 3.61
CA ALA A 110 -2.26 -31.98 3.02
C ALA A 110 -1.09 -32.86 2.55
N HIS A 111 0.03 -32.23 2.16
CA HIS A 111 1.28 -32.92 1.82
C HIS A 111 1.95 -33.50 3.07
N GLU A 112 1.93 -32.75 4.18
CA GLU A 112 2.49 -33.19 5.46
C GLU A 112 1.65 -34.29 6.11
N LEU A 113 0.32 -34.10 6.20
CA LEU A 113 -0.63 -35.03 6.78
C LEU A 113 -1.98 -35.00 6.03
N PRO A 114 -2.64 -36.15 5.84
CA PRO A 114 -3.94 -36.18 5.16
C PRO A 114 -4.99 -35.38 5.93
N LEU A 115 -5.67 -34.45 5.24
CA LEU A 115 -6.68 -33.58 5.83
C LEU A 115 -7.90 -34.40 6.27
N ALA A 116 -8.37 -34.12 7.48
CA ALA A 116 -9.59 -34.67 8.04
C ALA A 116 -10.73 -33.62 7.99
N PRO A 117 -12.00 -34.04 8.00
CA PRO A 117 -13.13 -33.11 8.06
C PRO A 117 -13.06 -32.12 9.24
N ASP A 118 -12.59 -32.58 10.40
CA ASP A 118 -12.49 -31.74 11.61
C ASP A 118 -11.32 -30.72 11.57
N ASP A 119 -10.53 -30.67 10.50
CA ASP A 119 -9.45 -29.69 10.35
C ASP A 119 -9.95 -28.27 10.06
N GLU A 120 -11.26 -28.08 9.83
CA GLU A 120 -11.93 -26.77 9.79
C GLU A 120 -11.61 -25.93 11.04
N ARG A 121 -11.37 -26.56 12.20
CA ARG A 121 -10.94 -25.85 13.43
C ARG A 121 -9.61 -25.09 13.28
N TRP A 122 -8.78 -25.45 12.30
CA TRP A 122 -7.49 -24.82 12.03
C TRP A 122 -7.55 -23.85 10.84
N PHE A 123 -8.27 -24.26 9.79
CA PHE A 123 -8.30 -23.55 8.51
C PHE A 123 -9.51 -22.63 8.34
N GLY A 124 -10.53 -22.78 9.20
CA GLY A 124 -11.79 -22.04 9.14
C GLY A 124 -12.69 -22.44 7.98
N ASP A 125 -13.73 -21.63 7.78
CA ASP A 125 -14.84 -21.89 6.87
C ASP A 125 -14.41 -22.01 5.40
N GLY A 126 -13.25 -21.44 5.02
CA GLY A 126 -12.70 -21.53 3.67
C GLY A 126 -12.14 -22.91 3.28
N LEU A 127 -11.96 -23.84 4.25
CA LEU A 127 -11.35 -25.14 3.99
C LEU A 127 -12.11 -25.96 2.94
N ASP A 128 -13.44 -26.02 3.05
CA ASP A 128 -14.27 -26.88 2.21
C ASP A 128 -14.24 -26.47 0.74
N GLU A 129 -14.17 -25.18 0.45
CA GLU A 129 -14.04 -24.65 -0.90
C GLU A 129 -12.65 -24.96 -1.48
N ILE A 130 -11.60 -24.71 -0.71
CA ILE A 130 -10.22 -24.99 -1.11
C ILE A 130 -9.98 -26.48 -1.36
N VAL A 131 -10.52 -27.34 -0.50
CA VAL A 131 -10.43 -28.79 -0.70
C VAL A 131 -11.11 -29.19 -2.01
N ARG A 132 -12.30 -28.63 -2.31
CA ARG A 132 -12.98 -28.86 -3.59
C ARG A 132 -12.12 -28.41 -4.77
N GLU A 133 -11.54 -27.22 -4.72
CA GLU A 133 -10.63 -26.73 -5.77
C GLU A 133 -9.41 -27.62 -5.98
N LEU A 134 -8.74 -28.03 -4.90
CA LEU A 134 -7.54 -28.87 -4.98
C LEU A 134 -7.86 -30.29 -5.46
N VAL A 135 -9.04 -30.83 -5.16
CA VAL A 135 -9.54 -32.09 -5.74
C VAL A 135 -9.83 -31.91 -7.23
N HIS A 136 -10.48 -30.82 -7.63
CA HIS A 136 -10.73 -30.51 -9.05
C HIS A 136 -9.44 -30.31 -9.85
N ALA A 137 -8.38 -29.82 -9.21
CA ALA A 137 -7.04 -29.67 -9.79
C ALA A 137 -6.19 -30.97 -9.72
N ASP A 138 -6.78 -32.12 -9.37
CA ASP A 138 -6.10 -33.41 -9.18
C ASP A 138 -4.96 -33.41 -8.14
N ALA A 139 -4.86 -32.36 -7.33
CA ALA A 139 -3.83 -32.20 -6.30
C ALA A 139 -4.16 -32.97 -5.01
N LEU A 140 -5.45 -33.17 -4.72
CA LEU A 140 -5.93 -33.98 -3.60
C LEU A 140 -6.75 -35.18 -4.10
N LYS A 141 -6.62 -36.31 -3.40
CA LYS A 141 -7.43 -37.51 -3.63
C LYS A 141 -8.12 -37.98 -2.34
N PRO A 142 -9.43 -38.26 -2.38
CA PRO A 142 -10.14 -38.80 -1.23
C PRO A 142 -9.74 -40.26 -0.98
N ARG A 143 -9.45 -40.62 0.27
CA ARG A 143 -9.22 -42.00 0.70
C ARG A 143 -9.64 -42.17 2.16
N ALA A 144 -10.50 -43.16 2.43
CA ALA A 144 -10.95 -43.50 3.79
C ALA A 144 -11.44 -42.28 4.62
N GLY A 145 -12.18 -41.35 3.98
CA GLY A 145 -12.75 -40.17 4.64
C GLY A 145 -11.76 -39.03 4.90
N ARG A 146 -10.56 -39.08 4.31
CA ARG A 146 -9.55 -38.03 4.38
C ARG A 146 -9.08 -37.62 2.99
N MET A 147 -8.50 -36.44 2.87
CA MET A 147 -7.91 -35.94 1.62
C MET A 147 -6.39 -36.08 1.67
N TYR A 148 -5.83 -36.79 0.70
CA TYR A 148 -4.40 -37.04 0.58
C TYR A 148 -3.82 -36.22 -0.55
N TRP A 149 -2.65 -35.64 -0.33
CA TRP A 149 -1.85 -35.07 -1.41
C TRP A 149 -1.50 -36.12 -2.46
N ALA A 150 -1.80 -35.81 -3.72
CA ALA A 150 -1.70 -36.75 -4.83
C ALA A 150 -0.46 -36.54 -5.71
N ASN A 151 0.20 -35.38 -5.59
CA ASN A 151 1.35 -35.03 -6.43
C ASN A 151 2.66 -35.50 -5.78
N GLU A 152 3.62 -35.91 -6.61
CA GLU A 152 4.96 -36.32 -6.11
C GLU A 152 5.78 -35.12 -5.60
N ARG A 153 5.51 -33.93 -6.14
CA ARG A 153 6.18 -32.69 -5.74
C ARG A 153 5.52 -32.11 -4.49
N ALA A 154 6.35 -31.69 -3.55
CA ALA A 154 5.91 -30.92 -2.40
C ALA A 154 5.52 -29.50 -2.85
N PRO A 155 4.42 -28.92 -2.33
CA PRO A 155 3.99 -27.57 -2.70
C PRO A 155 4.84 -26.48 -2.02
N ALA A 156 5.39 -26.74 -0.83
CA ALA A 156 6.09 -25.74 0.00
C ALA A 156 7.17 -24.91 -0.71
N PRO A 157 8.02 -25.46 -1.61
CA PRO A 157 9.02 -24.65 -2.34
C PRO A 157 8.44 -23.60 -3.28
N GLU A 158 7.17 -23.72 -3.67
CA GLU A 158 6.47 -22.79 -4.57
C GLU A 158 5.67 -21.73 -3.78
N VAL A 159 5.60 -21.83 -2.44
CA VAL A 159 4.84 -20.93 -1.58
C VAL A 159 5.74 -19.85 -1.00
N GLY A 160 5.58 -18.62 -1.49
CA GLY A 160 6.20 -17.44 -0.91
C GLY A 160 5.50 -17.02 0.37
N LEU A 161 6.23 -16.94 1.49
CA LEU A 161 5.67 -16.46 2.78
C LEU A 161 5.63 -14.93 2.90
N ARG A 162 6.38 -14.21 2.06
CA ARG A 162 6.58 -12.75 2.17
C ARG A 162 6.04 -11.95 1.00
N THR A 163 5.65 -12.62 -0.09
CA THR A 163 5.26 -11.99 -1.34
C THR A 163 3.84 -12.42 -1.69
N GLY A 164 2.98 -11.46 -2.06
CA GLY A 164 1.62 -11.73 -2.53
C GLY A 164 1.56 -12.48 -3.86
N SER A 165 2.70 -12.58 -4.56
CA SER A 165 2.92 -13.38 -5.77
C SER A 165 4.16 -14.26 -5.57
N SER A 166 4.16 -15.48 -6.12
CA SER A 166 5.34 -16.36 -6.14
C SER A 166 6.38 -15.95 -7.20
N VAL A 167 6.07 -14.96 -8.03
CA VAL A 167 6.93 -14.52 -9.14
C VAL A 167 7.67 -13.23 -8.77
N GLU A 168 9.00 -13.29 -8.82
CA GLU A 168 9.89 -12.13 -8.66
C GLU A 168 10.76 -11.94 -9.91
N TYR A 169 11.01 -10.68 -10.26
CA TYR A 169 11.95 -10.30 -11.31
C TYR A 169 13.31 -10.04 -10.72
N ARG A 170 14.35 -10.61 -11.33
CA ARG A 170 15.74 -10.29 -11.00
C ARG A 170 16.18 -9.05 -11.75
N LEU A 171 16.76 -8.10 -11.04
CA LEU A 171 17.40 -6.93 -11.62
C LEU A 171 18.90 -7.23 -11.79
N VAL A 172 19.38 -7.26 -13.03
CA VAL A 172 20.75 -7.69 -13.37
C VAL A 172 21.49 -6.56 -14.05
N ASP A 173 22.66 -6.22 -13.51
CA ASP A 173 23.62 -5.32 -14.14
C ASP A 173 24.17 -5.99 -15.40
N SER A 174 23.92 -5.42 -16.59
CA SER A 174 24.29 -6.02 -17.88
C SER A 174 25.79 -5.93 -18.18
N ALA A 175 26.51 -5.01 -17.52
CA ALA A 175 27.96 -4.88 -17.65
C ALA A 175 28.70 -5.89 -16.75
N GLU A 176 28.31 -5.98 -15.48
CA GLU A 176 28.98 -6.84 -14.49
C GLU A 176 28.34 -8.23 -14.33
N TRP A 177 27.16 -8.47 -14.93
CA TRP A 177 26.37 -9.70 -14.82
C TRP A 177 26.06 -10.12 -13.37
N ARG A 178 26.01 -9.15 -12.46
CA ARG A 178 25.63 -9.35 -11.06
C ARG A 178 24.18 -8.97 -10.83
N THR A 179 23.55 -9.64 -9.87
CA THR A 179 22.21 -9.25 -9.41
C THR A 179 22.32 -8.00 -8.55
N VAL A 180 21.58 -6.95 -8.93
CA VAL A 180 21.45 -5.70 -8.17
C VAL A 180 20.34 -5.85 -7.11
N GLY A 181 19.24 -6.49 -7.46
CA GLY A 181 18.12 -6.71 -6.54
C GLY A 181 17.00 -7.54 -7.16
N THR A 182 15.85 -7.59 -6.47
CA THR A 182 14.62 -8.21 -6.97
C THR A 182 13.44 -7.25 -6.81
N VAL A 183 12.44 -7.40 -7.69
CA VAL A 183 11.17 -6.66 -7.65
C VAL A 183 10.03 -7.64 -7.85
N ASP A 184 8.94 -7.47 -7.12
CA ASP A 184 7.74 -8.29 -7.27
C ASP A 184 7.08 -8.08 -8.66
N ASP A 185 6.45 -9.14 -9.18
CA ASP A 185 5.75 -9.10 -10.47
C ASP A 185 4.66 -8.01 -10.55
N ALA A 186 4.03 -7.66 -9.42
CA ALA A 186 2.96 -6.66 -9.37
C ALA A 186 3.47 -5.23 -9.61
N ARG A 187 4.71 -4.92 -9.22
CA ARG A 187 5.30 -3.58 -9.33
C ARG A 187 6.33 -3.44 -10.43
N VAL A 188 6.74 -4.53 -11.08
CA VAL A 188 7.84 -4.52 -12.06
C VAL A 188 7.63 -3.52 -13.19
N PHE A 189 6.41 -3.35 -13.70
CA PHE A 189 6.15 -2.37 -14.77
C PHE A 189 6.18 -0.92 -14.31
N ALA A 190 5.95 -0.65 -13.03
CA ALA A 190 6.05 0.70 -12.49
C ALA A 190 7.49 1.08 -12.11
N VAL A 191 8.31 0.10 -11.71
CA VAL A 191 9.64 0.34 -11.14
C VAL A 191 10.78 -0.02 -12.09
N ALA A 192 10.58 -1.02 -12.95
CA ALA A 192 11.61 -1.61 -13.80
C ALA A 192 11.16 -1.73 -15.27
N HIS A 193 10.29 -0.83 -15.75
CA HIS A 193 9.98 -0.71 -17.18
C HIS A 193 11.22 -0.28 -17.98
N PRO A 194 11.29 -0.58 -19.29
CA PRO A 194 12.33 -0.03 -20.16
C PRO A 194 12.44 1.50 -20.02
N GLY A 195 13.65 1.99 -19.79
CA GLY A 195 13.95 3.40 -19.55
C GLY A 195 13.82 3.89 -18.10
N ALA A 196 13.28 3.08 -17.18
CA ALA A 196 13.17 3.46 -15.77
C ALA A 196 14.55 3.71 -15.14
N VAL A 197 14.63 4.70 -14.26
CA VAL A 197 15.80 4.93 -13.41
C VAL A 197 15.55 4.28 -12.06
N TYR A 198 16.31 3.22 -11.79
CA TYR A 198 16.27 2.44 -10.55
C TYR A 198 17.43 2.84 -9.63
N LEU A 199 17.09 3.32 -8.43
CA LEU A 199 18.08 3.69 -7.41
C LEU A 199 18.32 2.50 -6.47
N HIS A 200 19.56 2.04 -6.39
CA HIS A 200 19.97 0.99 -5.47
C HIS A 200 21.20 1.41 -4.67
N GLN A 201 21.04 1.60 -3.36
CA GLN A 201 22.11 1.99 -2.44
C GLN A 201 22.90 3.24 -2.90
N GLY A 202 22.21 4.24 -3.43
CA GLY A 202 22.82 5.48 -3.91
C GLY A 202 23.43 5.41 -5.32
N ARG A 203 23.52 4.21 -5.92
CA ARG A 203 23.88 4.03 -7.33
C ARG A 203 22.62 4.00 -8.17
N GLN A 204 22.61 4.76 -9.26
CA GLN A 204 21.51 4.76 -10.21
C GLN A 204 21.79 3.78 -11.34
N TYR A 205 20.72 3.14 -11.80
CA TYR A 205 20.75 2.23 -12.93
C TYR A 205 19.61 2.62 -13.87
N ARG A 206 19.84 2.56 -15.18
CA ARG A 206 18.78 2.67 -16.18
C ARG A 206 18.40 1.28 -16.65
N VAL A 207 17.11 0.99 -16.72
CA VAL A 207 16.60 -0.27 -17.27
C VAL A 207 16.72 -0.23 -18.79
N GLU A 208 17.56 -1.06 -19.36
CA GLU A 208 17.69 -1.20 -20.81
C GLU A 208 16.55 -2.03 -21.39
N ARG A 209 16.23 -3.14 -20.72
CA ARG A 209 15.29 -4.14 -21.21
C ARG A 209 14.62 -4.89 -20.07
N LEU A 210 13.32 -5.11 -20.19
CA LEU A 210 12.55 -5.98 -19.31
C LEU A 210 12.15 -7.26 -20.06
N ASP A 211 12.56 -8.42 -19.53
CA ASP A 211 12.16 -9.73 -20.02
C ASP A 211 11.09 -10.33 -19.11
N THR A 212 9.85 -10.33 -19.59
CA THR A 212 8.70 -10.86 -18.86
C THR A 212 8.58 -12.38 -18.91
N ARG A 213 9.32 -13.04 -19.82
CA ARG A 213 9.30 -14.51 -19.93
C ARG A 213 10.28 -15.13 -18.94
N ASP A 214 11.48 -14.57 -18.86
CA ASP A 214 12.54 -15.08 -17.98
C ASP A 214 12.54 -14.41 -16.60
N HIS A 215 11.66 -13.43 -16.38
CA HIS A 215 11.56 -12.62 -15.17
C HIS A 215 12.89 -11.91 -14.82
N VAL A 216 13.47 -11.22 -15.80
CA VAL A 216 14.74 -10.49 -15.64
C VAL A 216 14.63 -9.09 -16.24
N ALA A 217 15.03 -8.07 -15.47
CA ALA A 217 15.28 -6.73 -15.98
C ALA A 217 16.80 -6.50 -16.08
N TYR A 218 17.25 -6.06 -17.25
CA TYR A 218 18.65 -5.74 -17.52
C TYR A 218 18.88 -4.26 -17.30
N LEU A 219 19.88 -3.95 -16.49
CA LEU A 219 20.20 -2.64 -15.97
C LEU A 219 21.60 -2.22 -16.44
N GLU A 220 21.75 -0.98 -16.85
CA GLU A 220 23.06 -0.35 -17.05
C GLU A 220 23.29 0.67 -15.93
N GLU A 221 24.50 0.74 -15.37
CA GLU A 221 24.83 1.81 -14.43
C GLU A 221 24.73 3.17 -15.11
N TYR A 222 24.04 4.09 -14.44
CA TYR A 222 23.70 5.39 -14.99
C TYR A 222 24.23 6.48 -14.07
N ASP A 223 25.17 7.29 -14.56
CA ASP A 223 25.91 8.29 -13.76
C ASP A 223 25.39 9.73 -13.99
N ASP A 224 24.08 9.91 -14.15
CA ASP A 224 23.46 11.23 -14.16
C ASP A 224 22.64 11.44 -12.88
N ALA A 225 23.32 11.96 -11.87
CA ALA A 225 22.84 12.04 -10.49
C ALA A 225 21.62 12.96 -10.28
N ASP A 226 21.14 13.67 -11.31
CA ASP A 226 20.02 14.62 -11.22
C ASP A 226 18.76 14.19 -11.98
N GLU A 227 18.59 12.91 -12.33
CA GLU A 227 17.37 12.41 -13.00
C GLU A 227 16.65 11.28 -12.24
N TYR A 228 15.32 11.24 -12.36
CA TYR A 228 14.50 10.10 -11.94
C TYR A 228 13.31 9.91 -12.89
N THR A 229 12.65 8.75 -12.81
CA THR A 229 11.49 8.42 -13.64
C THR A 229 10.21 8.27 -12.83
N GLN A 230 9.09 8.70 -13.40
CA GLN A 230 7.77 8.57 -12.80
C GLN A 230 6.78 7.95 -13.81
N PRO A 231 6.25 6.73 -13.56
CA PRO A 231 5.35 6.06 -14.49
C PRO A 231 3.97 6.74 -14.54
N ARG A 232 3.27 6.57 -15.66
CA ARG A 232 1.83 6.85 -15.85
C ARG A 232 1.09 5.53 -15.92
N THR A 233 0.06 5.39 -15.11
CA THR A 233 -0.74 4.16 -15.04
C THR A 233 -2.19 4.47 -15.30
N GLU A 234 -2.77 3.74 -16.24
CA GLU A 234 -4.22 3.69 -16.44
C GLU A 234 -4.77 2.54 -15.60
N THR A 235 -5.86 2.81 -14.89
CA THR A 235 -6.50 1.84 -14.01
C THR A 235 -7.99 1.78 -14.29
N ASP A 236 -8.46 0.56 -14.53
CA ASP A 236 -9.88 0.21 -14.52
C ASP A 236 -10.18 -0.67 -13.31
N ILE A 237 -11.39 -0.59 -12.77
CA ILE A 237 -11.83 -1.41 -11.65
C ILE A 237 -13.28 -1.84 -11.87
N ALA A 238 -13.59 -3.07 -11.46
CA ALA A 238 -14.93 -3.63 -11.51
C ALA A 238 -15.26 -4.32 -10.18
N MET A 239 -16.48 -4.11 -9.67
CA MET A 239 -16.99 -4.85 -8.52
C MET A 239 -17.39 -6.26 -8.95
N LEU A 240 -16.92 -7.26 -8.22
CA LEU A 240 -17.26 -8.66 -8.43
C LEU A 240 -18.40 -9.07 -7.50
N ASP A 241 -18.37 -8.62 -6.24
CA ASP A 241 -19.44 -8.77 -5.26
C ASP A 241 -19.54 -7.55 -4.32
N GLU A 242 -20.65 -7.50 -3.58
CA GLU A 242 -20.85 -6.60 -2.44
C GLU A 242 -21.31 -7.45 -1.24
N GLU A 243 -20.54 -7.41 -0.16
CA GLU A 243 -20.80 -8.19 1.06
C GLU A 243 -21.50 -7.35 2.13
N ARG A 244 -21.07 -6.09 2.27
CA ARG A 244 -21.53 -5.16 3.31
C ARG A 244 -21.68 -3.77 2.73
N ALA A 245 -22.73 -3.09 3.13
CA ALA A 245 -22.96 -1.67 2.85
C ALA A 245 -23.49 -0.97 4.11
N ALA A 246 -23.11 0.29 4.29
CA ALA A 246 -23.56 1.12 5.40
C ALA A 246 -23.70 2.60 5.00
N PRO A 247 -24.70 3.33 5.54
CA PRO A 247 -24.80 4.77 5.33
C PRO A 247 -23.59 5.53 5.89
N LEU A 248 -23.11 6.52 5.15
CA LEU A 248 -22.00 7.39 5.53
C LEU A 248 -22.32 8.85 5.16
N GLY A 249 -22.97 9.57 6.07
CA GLY A 249 -23.46 10.92 5.80
C GLY A 249 -24.46 10.91 4.64
N ALA A 250 -24.17 11.68 3.58
CA ALA A 250 -24.95 11.66 2.34
C ALA A 250 -24.50 10.59 1.33
N ALA A 251 -23.45 9.83 1.63
CA ALA A 251 -22.91 8.76 0.81
C ALA A 251 -23.23 7.38 1.41
N VAL A 252 -22.79 6.33 0.71
CA VAL A 252 -22.80 4.95 1.19
C VAL A 252 -21.38 4.40 1.10
N VAL A 253 -20.95 3.71 2.16
CA VAL A 253 -19.70 2.94 2.16
C VAL A 253 -20.02 1.46 1.97
N HIS A 254 -19.19 0.79 1.19
CA HIS A 254 -19.37 -0.58 0.76
C HIS A 254 -18.09 -1.37 0.94
N LEU A 255 -18.22 -2.68 1.06
CA LEU A 255 -17.12 -3.63 1.18
C LEU A 255 -17.47 -4.89 0.39
N GLY A 256 -16.49 -5.40 -0.35
CA GLY A 256 -16.60 -6.58 -1.18
C GLY A 256 -15.35 -6.80 -2.01
N SER A 257 -15.43 -7.74 -2.96
CA SER A 257 -14.35 -8.08 -3.86
C SER A 257 -14.41 -7.30 -5.18
N VAL A 258 -13.23 -6.96 -5.69
CA VAL A 258 -13.04 -6.18 -6.92
C VAL A 258 -11.97 -6.81 -7.80
N GLU A 259 -12.06 -6.56 -9.10
CA GLU A 259 -10.99 -6.80 -10.05
C GLU A 259 -10.42 -5.45 -10.50
N VAL A 260 -9.13 -5.25 -10.30
CA VAL A 260 -8.40 -4.04 -10.70
C VAL A 260 -7.49 -4.38 -11.87
N ARG A 261 -7.64 -3.66 -12.98
CA ARG A 261 -6.81 -3.78 -14.17
C ARG A 261 -5.93 -2.55 -14.32
N ASN A 262 -4.62 -2.75 -14.36
CA ASN A 262 -3.63 -1.68 -14.45
C ASN A 262 -2.76 -1.84 -15.70
N ARG A 263 -2.50 -0.74 -16.40
CA ARG A 263 -1.54 -0.68 -17.51
C ARG A 263 -0.63 0.53 -17.37
N VAL A 264 0.68 0.29 -17.38
CA VAL A 264 1.67 1.38 -17.45
C VAL A 264 1.82 1.79 -18.90
N VAL A 265 1.39 3.00 -19.23
CA VAL A 265 1.26 3.48 -20.63
C VAL A 265 2.32 4.51 -21.02
N ALA A 266 2.98 5.13 -20.05
CA ALA A 266 4.04 6.10 -20.29
C ALA A 266 4.88 6.28 -19.02
N TYR A 267 5.95 7.06 -19.11
CA TYR A 267 6.64 7.61 -17.96
C TYR A 267 7.19 9.01 -18.26
N GLN A 268 7.38 9.81 -17.22
CA GLN A 268 8.13 11.06 -17.29
C GLN A 268 9.56 10.82 -16.83
N ARG A 269 10.53 11.40 -17.54
CA ARG A 269 11.86 11.67 -16.99
C ARG A 269 11.85 13.05 -16.38
N LYS A 270 12.33 13.15 -15.15
CA LYS A 270 12.26 14.38 -14.35
C LYS A 270 13.61 14.70 -13.73
N GLN A 271 13.90 15.98 -13.63
CA GLN A 271 15.07 16.46 -12.88
C GLN A 271 14.79 16.34 -11.37
N ILE A 272 15.76 15.83 -10.61
CA ILE A 272 15.63 15.72 -9.15
C ILE A 272 15.62 17.12 -8.52
N SER A 273 16.52 17.99 -8.96
CA SER A 273 16.73 19.33 -8.40
C SER A 273 15.54 20.28 -8.57
N THR A 274 14.87 20.24 -9.73
CA THR A 274 13.77 21.17 -10.07
C THR A 274 12.40 20.50 -10.08
N ASN A 275 12.35 19.17 -10.02
CA ASN A 275 11.14 18.38 -10.28
C ASN A 275 10.53 18.62 -11.69
N GLY A 276 11.29 19.25 -12.59
CA GLY A 276 10.86 19.60 -13.94
C GLY A 276 10.82 18.39 -14.87
N VAL A 277 9.81 18.31 -15.73
CA VAL A 277 9.68 17.26 -16.74
C VAL A 277 10.67 17.52 -17.88
N ILE A 278 11.57 16.57 -18.12
CA ILE A 278 12.55 16.58 -19.21
C ILE A 278 11.87 16.07 -20.48
N GLU A 279 11.25 14.90 -20.40
CA GLU A 279 10.52 14.28 -21.50
C GLU A 279 9.42 13.34 -20.97
N VAL A 280 8.47 13.04 -21.85
CA VAL A 280 7.44 12.01 -21.65
C VAL A 280 7.67 10.95 -22.71
N VAL A 281 7.74 9.69 -22.29
CA VAL A 281 8.01 8.55 -23.17
C VAL A 281 6.88 7.55 -23.03
N ASP A 282 6.25 7.22 -24.15
CA ASP A 282 5.18 6.21 -24.20
C ASP A 282 5.74 4.80 -24.02
N LEU A 283 4.93 3.93 -23.41
CA LEU A 283 5.24 2.54 -23.14
C LEU A 283 4.11 1.64 -23.66
N ASP A 284 4.49 0.51 -24.22
CA ASP A 284 3.57 -0.57 -24.60
C ASP A 284 3.84 -1.78 -23.71
N LEU A 285 3.29 -1.75 -22.50
CA LEU A 285 3.42 -2.81 -21.51
C LEU A 285 2.08 -3.53 -21.32
N PRO A 286 2.09 -4.84 -21.03
CA PRO A 286 0.87 -5.60 -20.90
C PRO A 286 0.10 -5.18 -19.64
N GLU A 287 -1.23 -5.29 -19.73
CA GLU A 287 -2.13 -5.08 -18.60
C GLU A 287 -1.94 -6.16 -17.53
N ARG A 288 -2.16 -5.77 -16.28
CA ARG A 288 -2.18 -6.66 -15.11
C ARG A 288 -3.53 -6.61 -14.44
N SER A 289 -4.06 -7.76 -14.05
CA SER A 289 -5.28 -7.88 -13.24
C SER A 289 -4.94 -8.30 -11.82
N LEU A 290 -5.62 -7.70 -10.86
CA LEU A 290 -5.56 -8.00 -9.43
C LEU A 290 -6.99 -8.20 -8.92
N VAL A 291 -7.30 -9.42 -8.48
CA VAL A 291 -8.53 -9.70 -7.74
C VAL A 291 -8.25 -9.55 -6.26
N THR A 292 -8.94 -8.63 -5.61
CA THR A 292 -8.66 -8.20 -4.23
C THR A 292 -9.91 -7.72 -3.52
N ARG A 293 -9.78 -7.27 -2.27
CA ARG A 293 -10.84 -6.67 -1.46
C ARG A 293 -10.76 -5.16 -1.49
N ALA A 294 -11.91 -4.49 -1.49
CA ALA A 294 -11.99 -3.04 -1.51
C ALA A 294 -13.06 -2.51 -0.56
N CYS A 295 -12.78 -1.33 -0.03
CA CYS A 295 -13.76 -0.43 0.57
C CYS A 295 -14.03 0.69 -0.44
N TRP A 296 -15.29 0.88 -0.85
CA TRP A 296 -15.64 1.95 -1.78
C TRP A 296 -16.78 2.81 -1.29
N TYR A 297 -16.83 4.02 -1.83
CA TYR A 297 -17.70 5.09 -1.38
C TYR A 297 -18.47 5.62 -2.58
N THR A 298 -19.80 5.52 -2.56
CA THR A 298 -20.68 6.08 -3.60
C THR A 298 -21.40 7.30 -3.05
N ALA A 299 -21.31 8.43 -3.74
CA ALA A 299 -22.00 9.65 -3.37
C ALA A 299 -23.02 10.05 -4.44
N PRO A 300 -24.33 10.16 -4.13
CA PRO A 300 -25.36 10.50 -5.11
C PRO A 300 -25.05 11.81 -5.84
N VAL A 301 -25.12 11.83 -7.17
CA VAL A 301 -24.89 13.03 -7.98
C VAL A 301 -25.72 14.22 -7.49
N GLU A 302 -26.99 14.00 -7.15
CA GLU A 302 -27.89 15.08 -6.70
C GLU A 302 -27.42 15.70 -5.38
N ALA A 303 -26.79 14.92 -4.51
CA ALA A 303 -26.24 15.41 -3.25
C ALA A 303 -24.98 16.28 -3.50
N LEU A 304 -24.17 15.92 -4.50
CA LEU A 304 -22.99 16.69 -4.89
C LEU A 304 -23.39 18.00 -5.58
N GLU A 305 -24.35 17.96 -6.50
CA GLU A 305 -24.89 19.14 -7.16
C GLU A 305 -25.52 20.12 -6.14
N ALA A 306 -26.31 19.60 -5.19
CA ALA A 306 -26.89 20.41 -4.13
C ALA A 306 -25.84 21.07 -3.21
N ALA A 307 -24.63 20.50 -3.13
CA ALA A 307 -23.50 21.07 -2.40
C ALA A 307 -22.64 22.03 -3.24
N GLY A 308 -23.00 22.25 -4.52
CA GLY A 308 -22.29 23.14 -5.44
C GLY A 308 -21.09 22.50 -6.14
N ILE A 309 -21.05 21.17 -6.22
CA ILE A 309 -20.06 20.44 -7.04
C ILE A 309 -20.70 20.23 -8.41
N GLU A 310 -20.22 20.98 -9.41
CA GLU A 310 -20.72 20.87 -10.78
C GLU A 310 -20.15 19.62 -11.49
N PRO A 311 -20.84 19.08 -12.52
CA PRO A 311 -20.37 17.89 -13.24
C PRO A 311 -18.93 17.98 -13.75
N ALA A 312 -18.48 19.17 -14.17
CA ALA A 312 -17.12 19.40 -14.64
C ALA A 312 -16.05 19.28 -13.53
N MET A 313 -16.44 19.42 -12.26
CA MET A 313 -15.56 19.33 -11.09
C MET A 313 -15.45 17.90 -10.55
N LEU A 314 -16.36 17.00 -10.95
CA LEU A 314 -16.50 15.67 -10.34
C LEU A 314 -15.21 14.87 -10.37
N ILE A 315 -14.55 14.75 -11.53
CA ILE A 315 -13.31 13.96 -11.67
C ILE A 315 -12.26 14.46 -10.67
N GLY A 316 -12.00 15.76 -10.64
CA GLY A 316 -11.00 16.33 -9.74
C GLY A 316 -11.40 16.27 -8.27
N THR A 317 -12.70 16.35 -7.99
CA THR A 317 -13.26 16.27 -6.64
C THR A 317 -13.05 14.88 -6.04
N VAL A 318 -13.47 13.82 -6.74
CA VAL A 318 -13.32 12.45 -6.24
C VAL A 318 -11.86 12.02 -6.17
N HIS A 319 -11.03 12.49 -7.11
CA HIS A 319 -9.59 12.19 -7.16
C HIS A 319 -8.81 12.87 -6.02
N ALA A 320 -9.10 14.14 -5.74
CA ALA A 320 -8.49 14.83 -4.61
C ALA A 320 -8.93 14.25 -3.26
N ALA A 321 -10.20 13.84 -3.13
CA ALA A 321 -10.71 13.17 -1.93
C ALA A 321 -10.05 11.80 -1.74
N GLU A 322 -9.95 11.00 -2.80
CA GLU A 322 -9.28 9.70 -2.81
C GLU A 322 -7.84 9.81 -2.27
N HIS A 323 -7.05 10.77 -2.77
CA HIS A 323 -5.69 10.99 -2.31
C HIS A 323 -5.62 11.30 -0.80
N GLY A 324 -6.46 12.21 -0.32
CA GLY A 324 -6.54 12.52 1.10
C GLY A 324 -6.91 11.28 1.93
N MET A 325 -7.86 10.48 1.45
CA MET A 325 -8.32 9.27 2.12
C MET A 325 -7.21 8.22 2.18
N ILE A 326 -6.50 7.95 1.08
CA ILE A 326 -5.36 7.00 1.09
C ILE A 326 -4.25 7.49 2.02
N GLY A 327 -3.89 8.78 1.96
CA GLY A 327 -2.84 9.37 2.80
C GLY A 327 -3.17 9.27 4.30
N MET A 328 -4.45 9.37 4.66
CA MET A 328 -4.93 9.30 6.04
C MET A 328 -5.32 7.90 6.52
N LEU A 329 -5.38 6.91 5.64
CA LEU A 329 -5.79 5.56 6.00
C LEU A 329 -4.91 4.89 7.08
N PRO A 330 -3.57 5.04 7.07
CA PRO A 330 -2.70 4.47 8.11
C PRO A 330 -3.02 4.96 9.52
N LEU A 331 -3.76 6.06 9.66
CA LEU A 331 -4.25 6.51 10.96
C LEU A 331 -5.24 5.51 11.59
N PHE A 332 -5.87 4.63 10.82
CA PHE A 332 -6.93 3.72 11.27
C PHE A 332 -6.58 2.24 11.11
N THR A 333 -5.59 1.93 10.28
CA THR A 333 -5.21 0.57 9.89
C THR A 333 -3.69 0.43 9.95
N ILE A 334 -3.16 -0.78 10.24
CA ILE A 334 -1.73 -1.03 10.03
C ILE A 334 -1.52 -1.27 8.55
N CYS A 335 -1.22 -0.20 7.83
CA CYS A 335 -0.76 -0.29 6.46
C CYS A 335 0.20 0.86 6.19
N ASP A 336 1.12 0.63 5.27
CA ASP A 336 1.74 1.72 4.54
C ASP A 336 0.81 2.14 3.38
N ARG A 337 0.93 3.38 2.90
CA ARG A 337 0.26 3.82 1.66
C ARG A 337 0.58 2.91 0.48
N TRP A 338 1.71 2.23 0.48
CA TRP A 338 2.13 1.30 -0.57
C TRP A 338 1.35 -0.01 -0.54
N ASP A 339 0.73 -0.37 0.59
CA ASP A 339 -0.03 -1.61 0.78
C ASP A 339 -1.47 -1.52 0.24
N VAL A 340 -1.92 -0.32 -0.13
CA VAL A 340 -3.26 -0.07 -0.70
C VAL A 340 -3.17 0.63 -2.04
N GLY A 341 -4.08 0.32 -2.95
CA GLY A 341 -4.33 1.13 -4.13
C GLY A 341 -5.60 1.96 -3.97
N GLY A 342 -5.81 2.87 -4.91
CA GLY A 342 -7.08 3.56 -5.04
C GLY A 342 -7.36 3.94 -6.48
N VAL A 343 -8.65 4.11 -6.74
CA VAL A 343 -9.18 4.62 -8.00
C VAL A 343 -10.38 5.48 -7.67
N SER A 344 -10.54 6.57 -8.40
CA SER A 344 -11.74 7.38 -8.37
C SER A 344 -12.30 7.56 -9.77
N MET A 345 -13.63 7.54 -9.86
CA MET A 345 -14.34 7.77 -11.12
C MET A 345 -15.46 8.78 -10.88
N ALA A 346 -15.57 9.76 -11.77
CA ALA A 346 -16.65 10.74 -11.71
C ALA A 346 -18.02 10.10 -11.79
N ILE A 347 -18.17 9.04 -12.59
CA ILE A 347 -19.32 8.14 -12.61
C ILE A 347 -18.80 6.74 -12.89
N HIS A 348 -18.92 5.82 -11.93
CA HIS A 348 -18.50 4.45 -12.14
C HIS A 348 -19.58 3.65 -12.91
N PRO A 349 -19.24 2.88 -13.97
CA PRO A 349 -20.23 2.26 -14.85
C PRO A 349 -21.23 1.33 -14.16
N GLN A 350 -20.82 0.62 -13.11
CA GLN A 350 -21.70 -0.30 -12.39
C GLN A 350 -22.52 0.38 -11.28
N THR A 351 -22.04 1.48 -10.67
CA THR A 351 -22.78 2.16 -9.60
C THR A 351 -23.71 3.24 -10.15
N GLY A 352 -23.38 3.80 -11.32
CA GLY A 352 -24.05 4.98 -11.86
C GLY A 352 -23.74 6.28 -11.11
N GLU A 353 -22.81 6.23 -10.14
CA GLU A 353 -22.54 7.32 -9.21
C GLU A 353 -21.03 7.64 -9.16
N PRO A 354 -20.67 8.86 -8.74
CA PRO A 354 -19.32 9.21 -8.31
C PRO A 354 -18.82 8.22 -7.25
N THR A 355 -17.71 7.56 -7.54
CA THR A 355 -17.23 6.44 -6.71
C THR A 355 -15.74 6.56 -6.45
N ILE A 356 -15.35 6.40 -5.18
CA ILE A 356 -13.96 6.29 -4.73
C ILE A 356 -13.74 4.87 -4.22
N PHE A 357 -12.72 4.19 -4.71
CA PHE A 357 -12.28 2.88 -4.26
C PHE A 357 -10.96 3.00 -3.51
N VAL A 358 -10.87 2.30 -2.39
CA VAL A 358 -9.61 2.02 -1.68
C VAL A 358 -9.52 0.51 -1.52
N TYR A 359 -8.49 -0.11 -2.10
CA TYR A 359 -8.39 -1.56 -2.18
C TYR A 359 -7.03 -2.07 -1.73
N ASP A 360 -7.01 -3.31 -1.26
CA ASP A 360 -5.80 -3.96 -0.78
C ASP A 360 -4.85 -4.28 -1.95
N GLY A 361 -3.57 -3.95 -1.82
CA GLY A 361 -2.55 -4.17 -2.86
C GLY A 361 -2.11 -5.62 -3.05
N TYR A 362 -2.82 -6.58 -2.44
CA TYR A 362 -2.47 -8.00 -2.42
C TYR A 362 -3.62 -8.88 -2.93
N PRO A 363 -3.34 -9.95 -3.70
CA PRO A 363 -4.38 -10.87 -4.15
C PRO A 363 -5.22 -11.40 -2.98
N GLY A 364 -6.55 -11.34 -3.11
CA GLY A 364 -7.51 -11.76 -2.08
C GLY A 364 -7.61 -10.87 -0.83
N GLY A 365 -6.83 -9.78 -0.75
CA GLY A 365 -6.87 -8.81 0.34
C GLY A 365 -6.06 -9.21 1.59
N ALA A 366 -5.42 -8.21 2.19
CA ALA A 366 -4.69 -8.32 3.46
C ALA A 366 -5.58 -8.07 4.69
N GLY A 367 -6.81 -7.58 4.50
CA GLY A 367 -7.72 -7.20 5.57
C GLY A 367 -7.78 -5.68 5.79
N ILE A 368 -7.17 -4.87 4.92
CA ILE A 368 -7.08 -3.41 5.11
C ILE A 368 -8.42 -2.76 4.75
N ALA A 369 -9.05 -3.21 3.66
CA ALA A 369 -10.37 -2.77 3.21
C ALA A 369 -11.45 -2.93 4.29
N GLU A 370 -11.44 -4.02 5.05
CA GLU A 370 -12.39 -4.27 6.14
C GLU A 370 -12.23 -3.27 7.28
N LEU A 371 -10.98 -2.99 7.67
CA LEU A 371 -10.71 -1.99 8.70
C LEU A 371 -11.04 -0.58 8.20
N ALA A 372 -10.79 -0.28 6.93
CA ALA A 372 -11.18 0.97 6.30
C ALA A 372 -12.70 1.14 6.36
N PHE A 373 -13.47 0.09 6.02
CA PHE A 373 -14.92 0.07 6.14
C PHE A 373 -15.38 0.30 7.58
N ASP A 374 -14.82 -0.44 8.55
CA ASP A 374 -15.19 -0.32 9.97
C ASP A 374 -14.80 1.04 10.58
N ALA A 375 -13.81 1.72 10.00
CA ALA A 375 -13.35 3.04 10.40
C ALA A 375 -13.92 4.19 9.55
N ALA A 376 -14.73 3.91 8.53
CA ALA A 376 -15.09 4.85 7.46
C ALA A 376 -15.54 6.24 7.96
N VAL A 377 -16.42 6.27 8.97
CA VAL A 377 -16.91 7.53 9.58
C VAL A 377 -15.76 8.35 10.18
N ARG A 378 -14.87 7.71 10.96
CA ARG A 378 -13.73 8.40 11.58
C ARG A 378 -12.69 8.78 10.53
N HIS A 379 -12.48 7.92 9.55
CA HIS A 379 -11.52 8.12 8.47
C HIS A 379 -11.86 9.32 7.59
N VAL A 380 -13.11 9.40 7.12
CA VAL A 380 -13.57 10.54 6.33
C VAL A 380 -13.55 11.83 7.13
N ARG A 381 -13.91 11.80 8.42
CA ARG A 381 -13.87 12.99 9.29
C ARG A 381 -12.45 13.53 9.46
N ALA A 382 -11.49 12.67 9.80
CA ALA A 382 -10.10 13.07 9.93
C ALA A 382 -9.52 13.57 8.59
N THR A 383 -9.87 12.91 7.49
CA THR A 383 -9.47 13.34 6.15
C THR A 383 -10.03 14.72 5.80
N HIS A 384 -11.32 14.95 6.06
CA HIS A 384 -11.96 16.26 5.87
C HIS A 384 -11.25 17.34 6.68
N GLU A 385 -11.00 17.09 7.96
CA GLU A 385 -10.32 18.02 8.87
C GLU A 385 -8.92 18.39 8.36
N LEU A 386 -8.11 17.40 7.97
CA LEU A 386 -6.79 17.65 7.39
C LEU A 386 -6.87 18.51 6.13
N VAL A 387 -7.69 18.10 5.16
CA VAL A 387 -7.75 18.76 3.85
C VAL A 387 -8.28 20.19 3.98
N ALA A 388 -9.29 20.41 4.84
CA ALA A 388 -9.86 21.72 5.09
C ALA A 388 -8.94 22.65 5.90
N ALA A 389 -8.12 22.11 6.80
CA ALA A 389 -7.17 22.89 7.61
C ALA A 389 -5.90 23.30 6.83
N CYS A 390 -5.56 22.57 5.76
CA CYS A 390 -4.38 22.88 4.96
C CYS A 390 -4.50 24.29 4.31
N PRO A 391 -3.49 25.17 4.43
CA PRO A 391 -3.59 26.56 3.98
C PRO A 391 -3.39 26.77 2.47
N CYS A 392 -3.06 25.72 1.70
CA CYS A 392 -2.85 25.87 0.25
C CYS A 392 -4.18 26.10 -0.50
N ASP A 393 -4.12 26.74 -1.66
CA ASP A 393 -5.32 27.01 -2.46
C ASP A 393 -5.70 25.84 -3.37
N GLU A 394 -4.74 25.35 -4.18
CA GLU A 394 -5.02 24.39 -5.26
C GLU A 394 -4.85 22.91 -4.85
N GLY A 395 -4.17 22.66 -3.74
CA GLY A 395 -3.78 21.31 -3.31
C GLY A 395 -2.25 21.14 -3.28
N CYS A 396 -1.76 20.39 -2.30
CA CYS A 396 -0.33 20.14 -2.09
C CYS A 396 -0.11 18.74 -1.48
N PRO A 397 1.15 18.29 -1.30
CA PRO A 397 1.48 17.02 -0.65
C PRO A 397 0.83 16.84 0.74
N SER A 398 0.58 17.94 1.45
CA SER A 398 -0.01 17.92 2.79
C SER A 398 -1.51 17.69 2.83
N CYS A 399 -2.19 17.62 1.68
CA CYS A 399 -3.63 17.42 1.65
C CYS A 399 -4.09 16.46 0.55
N VAL A 400 -3.97 16.83 -0.73
CA VAL A 400 -4.66 16.12 -1.82
C VAL A 400 -3.74 15.62 -2.93
N GLN A 401 -2.42 15.77 -2.78
CA GLN A 401 -1.47 15.13 -3.70
C GLN A 401 -1.00 13.80 -3.16
N SER A 402 -0.79 12.82 -4.03
CA SER A 402 -0.27 11.50 -3.71
C SER A 402 0.99 11.21 -4.53
N PRO A 403 2.08 10.71 -3.91
CA PRO A 403 3.25 10.25 -4.66
C PRO A 403 2.96 8.99 -5.49
N LYS A 404 1.82 8.32 -5.24
CA LYS A 404 1.37 7.12 -5.98
C LYS A 404 0.50 7.44 -7.18
N CYS A 405 0.14 8.71 -7.40
CA CYS A 405 -0.83 9.08 -8.43
C CYS A 405 -0.31 8.71 -9.83
N GLY A 406 -0.97 7.75 -10.47
CA GLY A 406 -0.69 7.33 -11.85
C GLY A 406 -1.02 8.40 -12.90
N ASN A 407 -1.76 9.45 -12.52
CA ASN A 407 -2.08 10.63 -13.34
C ASN A 407 -1.22 11.87 -13.00
N TRP A 408 -0.08 11.67 -12.33
CA TRP A 408 0.87 12.73 -11.99
C TRP A 408 0.31 13.89 -11.15
N ASN A 409 -0.75 13.64 -10.36
CA ASN A 409 -1.47 14.66 -9.59
C ASN A 409 -2.10 15.78 -10.44
N GLU A 410 -2.37 15.51 -11.72
CA GLU A 410 -3.10 16.44 -12.57
C GLU A 410 -4.61 16.41 -12.26
N TYR A 411 -5.28 17.54 -12.52
CA TYR A 411 -6.73 17.70 -12.41
C TYR A 411 -7.31 17.48 -11.00
N LEU A 412 -6.60 17.90 -9.94
CA LEU A 412 -7.11 17.82 -8.56
C LEU A 412 -7.99 19.03 -8.23
N ASP A 413 -9.11 18.79 -7.53
CA ASP A 413 -9.96 19.85 -6.99
C ASP A 413 -10.09 19.74 -5.46
N LYS A 414 -9.26 20.50 -4.76
CA LYS A 414 -9.27 20.56 -3.30
C LYS A 414 -10.61 21.05 -2.75
N ARG A 415 -11.21 22.07 -3.37
CA ARG A 415 -12.47 22.65 -2.86
C ARG A 415 -13.61 21.65 -2.99
N GLY A 416 -13.70 21.00 -4.14
CA GLY A 416 -14.64 19.91 -4.36
C GLY A 416 -14.44 18.77 -3.36
N ALA A 417 -13.19 18.35 -3.12
CA ALA A 417 -12.88 17.31 -2.14
C ALA A 417 -13.33 17.69 -0.71
N ILE A 418 -13.13 18.93 -0.27
CA ILE A 418 -13.62 19.42 1.03
C ILE A 418 -15.14 19.27 1.12
N LEU A 419 -15.88 19.70 0.08
CA LEU A 419 -17.33 19.61 0.05
C LEU A 419 -17.83 18.16 0.07
N LEU A 420 -17.23 17.28 -0.74
CA LEU A 420 -17.55 15.86 -0.78
C LEU A 420 -17.28 15.19 0.58
N LEU A 421 -16.09 15.37 1.14
CA LEU A 421 -15.73 14.80 2.43
C LEU A 421 -16.62 15.35 3.55
N ALA A 422 -17.02 16.62 3.50
CA ALA A 422 -17.97 17.21 4.44
C ALA A 422 -19.35 16.54 4.37
N LEU A 423 -19.84 16.24 3.16
CA LEU A 423 -21.11 15.54 2.96
C LEU A 423 -21.07 14.12 3.53
N MET A 424 -19.96 13.41 3.32
CA MET A 424 -19.74 12.06 3.83
C MET A 424 -19.55 12.03 5.36
N ALA A 425 -18.95 13.09 5.93
CA ALA A 425 -18.66 13.19 7.36
C ALA A 425 -19.90 13.49 8.25
N ARG A 426 -21.03 13.91 7.66
CA ARG A 426 -22.26 14.24 8.39
C ARG A 426 -22.76 13.04 9.19
N GLU A 427 -23.38 13.29 10.34
CA GLU A 427 -24.04 12.22 11.07
C GLU A 427 -25.21 11.68 10.23
N PRO A 428 -25.29 10.35 10.01
CA PRO A 428 -26.47 9.77 9.39
C PRO A 428 -27.68 10.04 10.29
N ALA A 429 -28.76 10.56 9.72
CA ALA A 429 -29.96 10.86 10.48
C ALA A 429 -30.49 9.58 11.17
N GLY A 430 -30.39 9.49 12.50
CA GLY A 430 -31.06 8.47 13.31
C GLY A 430 -30.22 7.32 13.87
N VAL A 431 -28.88 7.36 13.86
CA VAL A 431 -28.06 6.33 14.54
C VAL A 431 -27.20 6.95 15.65
N PRO A 432 -27.51 6.73 16.94
CA PRO A 432 -26.62 7.14 18.02
C PRO A 432 -25.36 6.25 18.00
N MET A 433 -24.19 6.87 17.87
CA MET A 433 -22.89 6.19 17.97
C MET A 433 -22.69 5.65 19.39
N ARG A 434 -22.23 4.39 19.50
CA ARG A 434 -21.62 3.83 20.72
C ARG A 434 -20.12 3.87 20.61
#